data_AF-A0A849Z1V8-F1
#
_entry.id   AF-A0A849Z1V8-F1
#
_cell.length_a   1.000
_cell.length_b   1.000
_cell.length_c   1.000
_cell.angle_alpha   90.00
_cell.angle_beta   90.00
_cell.angle_gamma   90.00
#
_symmetry.space_group_name_H-M   'P 1'
#
loop_
_entity.id
_entity.type
_entity.pdbx_description
1 polymer ?
#
loop_
_entity_poly.entity_id
_entity_poly.type
_entity_poly.pdbx_seq_one_letter_code
_entity_poly.pdbx_strand_id
1 'polypeptide(L)'
;MAFIATLVYELDPATPAEAQKLLRAELVGRRYNDRYEGKRLPANAVWIRRTAGEGETVDDLKVRCGEELGAAVAAVARAGLAIRLVRAWVQVTGAGTYGLVEVPEPRKDPEENV
;
A
#
# COMPACT_ATOMS: atom_id res chain seq x y z
N MET A 1 -7.52 8.02 18.45
CA MET A 1 -6.50 8.79 17.71
C MET A 1 -6.48 8.31 16.25
N ALA A 2 -6.35 9.19 15.27
CA ALA A 2 -6.34 8.80 13.85
C ALA A 2 -4.91 8.56 13.35
N PHE A 3 -4.71 7.45 12.66
CA PHE A 3 -3.46 6.99 12.09
C PHE A 3 -3.62 6.82 10.58
N ILE A 4 -2.49 6.93 9.89
CA ILE A 4 -2.38 6.60 8.47
C ILE A 4 -1.52 5.35 8.36
N ALA A 5 -2.09 4.29 7.79
CA ALA A 5 -1.36 3.08 7.47
C ALA A 5 -1.14 3.01 5.96
N THR A 6 0.13 3.00 5.54
CA THR A 6 0.52 2.73 4.16
C THR A 6 0.93 1.27 4.06
N LEU A 7 0.26 0.54 3.18
CA LEU A 7 0.55 -0.85 2.88
C LEU A 7 1.22 -0.93 1.51
N VAL A 8 2.42 -1.51 1.48
CA VAL A 8 3.14 -1.85 0.26
C VAL A 8 3.32 -3.35 0.21
N TYR A 9 3.06 -3.96 -0.94
CA TYR A 9 3.16 -5.41 -1.11
C TYR A 9 3.96 -5.78 -2.36
N GLU A 10 4.37 -7.05 -2.42
CA GLU A 10 5.01 -7.62 -3.59
C GLU A 10 4.31 -8.93 -3.94
N LEU A 11 3.99 -9.07 -5.23
CA LEU A 11 3.38 -10.27 -5.79
C LEU A 11 4.43 -11.03 -6.58
N ASP A 12 4.24 -12.33 -6.69
CA ASP A 12 5.07 -13.18 -7.55
C ASP A 12 5.04 -12.63 -8.99
N PRO A 13 6.20 -12.52 -9.69
CA PRO A 13 6.25 -11.99 -11.05
C PRO A 13 5.35 -12.73 -12.05
N ALA A 14 5.02 -13.99 -11.79
CA ALA A 14 4.09 -14.78 -12.62
C ALA A 14 2.61 -14.42 -12.38
N THR A 15 2.30 -13.55 -11.42
CA THR A 15 0.92 -13.14 -11.10
C THR A 15 0.32 -12.38 -12.29
N PRO A 16 -0.78 -12.88 -12.91
CA PRO A 16 -1.41 -12.23 -14.06
C PRO A 16 -1.88 -10.82 -13.72
N ALA A 17 -1.81 -9.91 -14.70
CA ALA A 17 -2.21 -8.51 -14.51
C ALA A 17 -3.68 -8.36 -14.06
N GLU A 18 -4.55 -9.28 -14.46
CA GLU A 18 -5.95 -9.32 -14.01
C GLU A 18 -6.07 -9.58 -12.50
N ALA A 19 -5.29 -10.52 -11.97
CA ALA A 19 -5.23 -10.80 -10.54
C ALA A 19 -4.72 -9.59 -9.74
N GLN A 20 -3.74 -8.86 -10.29
CA GLN A 20 -3.24 -7.62 -9.67
C GLN A 20 -4.31 -6.52 -9.61
N LYS A 21 -5.07 -6.36 -10.70
CA LYS A 21 -6.19 -5.40 -10.77
C LYS A 21 -7.31 -5.78 -9.79
N LEU A 22 -7.66 -7.06 -9.71
CA LEU A 22 -8.70 -7.52 -8.80
C LEU A 22 -8.25 -7.38 -7.33
N LEU A 23 -6.99 -7.69 -7.02
CA LEU A 23 -6.44 -7.43 -5.68
C LEU A 23 -6.56 -5.96 -5.31
N ARG A 24 -6.25 -5.05 -6.24
CA ARG A 24 -6.41 -3.62 -6.02
C ARG A 24 -7.88 -3.26 -5.73
N ALA A 25 -8.81 -3.78 -6.52
CA ALA A 25 -10.23 -3.55 -6.32
C ALA A 25 -10.72 -4.08 -4.95
N GLU A 26 -10.27 -5.26 -4.54
CA GLU A 26 -10.55 -5.85 -3.21
C GLU A 26 -10.06 -4.95 -2.07
N LEU A 27 -8.83 -4.43 -2.17
CA LEU A 27 -8.28 -3.51 -1.18
C LEU A 27 -9.07 -2.19 -1.14
N VAL A 28 -9.43 -1.64 -2.31
CA VAL A 28 -10.27 -0.43 -2.38
C VAL A 28 -11.66 -0.67 -1.77
N GLY A 29 -12.27 -1.84 -2.02
CA GLY A 29 -13.51 -2.27 -1.37
C GLY A 29 -13.42 -2.35 0.16
N ARG A 30 -12.22 -2.58 0.70
CA ARG A 30 -11.89 -2.56 2.14
C ARG A 30 -11.52 -1.16 2.67
N ARG A 31 -11.79 -0.13 1.87
CA ARG A 31 -11.53 1.30 2.12
C ARG A 31 -10.07 1.72 2.10
N TYR A 32 -9.19 0.91 1.52
CA TYR A 32 -7.87 1.41 1.16
C TYR A 32 -7.99 2.37 -0.03
N ASN A 33 -7.06 3.31 -0.11
CA ASN A 33 -6.99 4.30 -1.15
C ASN A 33 -5.74 4.03 -1.99
N ASP A 34 -5.92 3.94 -3.30
CA ASP A 34 -4.84 3.83 -4.28
C ASP A 34 -4.36 5.20 -4.79
N ARG A 35 -4.93 6.28 -4.24
CA ARG A 35 -4.60 7.68 -4.56
C ARG A 35 -4.40 8.49 -3.30
N TYR A 36 -3.47 9.43 -3.34
CA TYR A 36 -3.27 10.43 -2.31
C TYR A 36 -3.29 11.82 -2.96
N GLU A 37 -4.14 12.72 -2.45
CA GLU A 37 -4.32 14.08 -3.02
C GLU A 37 -4.55 14.08 -4.55
N GLY A 38 -5.35 13.13 -5.03
CA GLY A 38 -5.69 12.95 -6.45
C GLY A 38 -4.62 12.23 -7.28
N LYS A 39 -3.37 12.15 -6.82
CA LYS A 39 -2.26 11.46 -7.49
C LYS A 39 -2.32 9.95 -7.20
N ARG A 40 -2.05 9.12 -8.22
CA ARG A 40 -1.99 7.67 -8.05
C ARG A 40 -0.74 7.29 -7.26
N LEU A 41 -0.91 6.37 -6.31
CA LEU A 41 0.21 5.69 -5.67
C LEU A 41 0.82 4.65 -6.62
N PRO A 42 2.05 4.18 -6.34
CA PRO A 42 2.64 3.03 -7.03
C PRO A 42 1.68 1.83 -7.06
N ALA A 43 1.77 1.01 -8.10
CA ALA A 43 0.83 -0.08 -8.41
C ALA A 43 0.66 -1.11 -7.28
N ASN A 44 1.64 -1.21 -6.39
CA ASN A 44 1.69 -2.13 -5.27
C ASN A 44 1.64 -1.43 -3.90
N ALA A 45 1.21 -0.17 -3.86
CA ALA A 45 1.06 0.64 -2.66
C ALA A 45 -0.38 1.14 -2.51
N VAL A 46 -0.93 1.09 -1.30
CA VAL A 46 -2.21 1.69 -0.91
C VAL A 46 -2.08 2.31 0.48
N TRP A 47 -3.00 3.20 0.85
CA TRP A 47 -3.04 3.74 2.21
C TRP A 47 -4.45 3.78 2.78
N ILE A 48 -4.55 3.86 4.10
CA ILE A 48 -5.82 3.90 4.78
C ILE A 48 -5.75 4.78 6.02
N ARG A 49 -6.80 5.57 6.25
CA ARG A 49 -6.99 6.28 7.50
C ARG A 49 -7.77 5.39 8.46
N ARG A 50 -7.22 5.14 9.64
CA ARG A 50 -7.82 4.33 10.69
C ARG A 50 -7.85 5.10 12.00
N THR A 51 -8.86 4.83 12.80
CA THR A 51 -8.90 5.29 14.19
C THR A 51 -8.56 4.08 15.05
N ALA A 52 -7.55 4.21 15.91
CA ALA A 52 -7.30 3.19 16.92
C ALA A 52 -8.35 3.30 18.03
N GLY A 53 -8.88 2.16 18.46
CA GLY A 53 -9.72 2.00 19.64
C GLY A 53 -8.96 2.29 20.94
N GLU A 54 -9.68 2.27 22.05
CA GLU A 54 -9.07 2.40 23.37
C GLU A 54 -8.17 1.19 23.66
N GLY A 55 -6.89 1.45 23.95
CA GLY A 55 -5.88 0.40 24.17
C GLY A 55 -5.27 -0.21 22.91
N GLU A 56 -5.77 0.09 21.70
CA GLU A 56 -5.14 -0.37 20.45
C GLU A 56 -3.83 0.38 20.19
N THR A 57 -2.80 -0.39 19.86
CA THR A 57 -1.46 0.08 19.52
C THR A 57 -1.25 0.19 18.01
N VAL A 58 -0.12 0.78 17.62
CA VAL A 58 0.33 0.79 16.22
C VAL A 58 0.56 -0.62 15.69
N ASP A 59 1.00 -1.55 16.53
CA ASP A 59 1.26 -2.93 16.11
C ASP A 59 -0.03 -3.69 15.84
N ASP A 60 -1.10 -3.43 16.61
CA ASP A 60 -2.44 -3.97 16.33
C ASP A 60 -2.95 -3.51 14.95
N LEU A 61 -2.72 -2.23 14.61
CA LEU A 61 -3.05 -1.70 13.29
C LEU A 61 -2.25 -2.39 12.18
N LYS A 62 -0.96 -2.70 12.39
CA LYS A 62 -0.15 -3.43 11.41
C LYS A 62 -0.67 -4.85 11.21
N VAL A 63 -0.98 -5.56 12.29
CA VAL A 63 -1.54 -6.91 12.25
C VAL A 63 -2.83 -6.92 11.45
N ARG A 64 -3.77 -6.03 11.79
CA ARG A 64 -5.04 -5.89 11.06
C ARG A 64 -4.85 -5.59 9.57
N CYS A 65 -3.91 -4.71 9.22
CA CYS A 65 -3.62 -4.44 7.81
C CYS A 65 -3.10 -5.69 7.08
N GLY A 66 -2.28 -6.50 7.76
CA GLY A 66 -1.81 -7.80 7.25
C GLY A 66 -2.95 -8.79 7.03
N GLU A 67 -3.85 -8.92 7.99
CA GLU A 67 -5.04 -9.78 7.90
C GLU A 67 -5.97 -9.35 6.76
N GLU A 68 -6.21 -8.05 6.61
CA GLU A 68 -7.03 -7.49 5.53
C GLU A 68 -6.40 -7.75 4.16
N LEU A 69 -5.07 -7.64 4.02
CA LEU A 69 -4.34 -8.00 2.81
C LEU A 69 -4.44 -9.50 2.51
N GLY A 70 -4.22 -10.35 3.51
CA GLY A 70 -4.34 -11.80 3.36
C GLY A 70 -5.75 -12.21 2.91
N ALA A 71 -6.78 -11.60 3.50
CA ALA A 71 -8.16 -11.83 3.12
C ALA A 71 -8.49 -11.35 1.69
N ALA A 72 -7.90 -10.24 1.24
CA ALA A 72 -8.03 -9.75 -0.13
C ALA A 72 -7.36 -10.70 -1.14
N VAL A 73 -6.13 -11.17 -0.85
CA VAL A 73 -5.44 -12.17 -1.68
C VAL A 73 -6.25 -13.46 -1.77
N ALA A 74 -6.80 -13.92 -0.64
CA ALA A 74 -7.67 -15.11 -0.61
C ALA A 74 -8.96 -14.91 -1.43
N ALA A 75 -9.52 -13.70 -1.46
CA ALA A 75 -10.68 -13.40 -2.30
C ALA A 75 -10.37 -13.50 -3.80
N VAL A 76 -9.22 -12.95 -4.23
CA VAL A 76 -8.74 -13.09 -5.62
C VAL A 76 -8.50 -14.54 -5.99
N ALA A 77 -7.87 -15.32 -5.10
CA ALA A 77 -7.66 -16.75 -5.33
C ALA A 77 -8.99 -17.52 -5.46
N ARG A 78 -9.99 -17.21 -4.63
CA ARG A 78 -11.35 -17.79 -4.72
C ARG A 78 -12.08 -17.42 -6.02
N ALA A 79 -11.73 -16.30 -6.64
CA ALA A 79 -12.24 -15.92 -7.96
C ALA A 79 -11.57 -16.70 -9.11
N GLY A 80 -10.68 -17.66 -8.80
CA GLY A 80 -10.05 -18.53 -9.79
C GLY A 80 -8.79 -17.96 -10.43
N LEU A 81 -8.29 -16.82 -9.95
CA LEU A 81 -7.07 -16.19 -10.47
C LEU A 81 -5.84 -16.64 -9.69
N ALA A 82 -4.79 -17.03 -10.41
CA ALA A 82 -3.50 -17.34 -9.82
C ALA A 82 -2.90 -16.09 -9.18
N ILE A 83 -2.65 -16.13 -7.87
CA ILE A 83 -2.05 -15.02 -7.14
C ILE A 83 -1.18 -15.54 -6.01
N ARG A 84 0.00 -14.94 -5.84
CA ARG A 84 0.88 -15.24 -4.73
C ARG A 84 1.48 -13.95 -4.17
N LEU A 85 1.23 -13.70 -2.89
CA LEU A 85 1.90 -12.65 -2.13
C LEU A 85 3.29 -13.16 -1.71
N VAL A 86 4.33 -12.39 -2.02
CA VAL A 86 5.73 -12.69 -1.65
C VAL A 86 6.06 -12.07 -0.30
N ARG A 87 5.77 -10.77 -0.15
CA ARG A 87 6.05 -9.99 1.06
C ARG A 87 5.17 -8.75 1.11
N ALA A 88 5.03 -8.19 2.31
CA ALA A 88 4.29 -6.97 2.55
C ALA A 88 4.93 -6.18 3.69
N TRP A 89 4.81 -4.86 3.61
CA TRP A 89 5.24 -3.92 4.64
C TRP A 89 4.12 -2.95 4.95
N VAL A 90 3.91 -2.73 6.24
CA VAL A 90 2.96 -1.74 6.75
C VAL A 90 3.74 -0.67 7.49
N GLN A 91 3.66 0.55 6.97
CA GLN A 91 4.15 1.73 7.64
C GLN A 91 2.95 2.42 8.28
N VAL A 92 3.05 2.73 9.58
CA VAL A 92 2.00 3.48 10.29
C VAL A 92 2.59 4.81 10.72
N THR A 93 2.01 5.91 10.27
CA THR A 93 2.26 7.26 10.77
C THR A 93 1.16 7.66 11.75
N GLY A 94 1.55 8.17 12.92
CA GLY A 94 0.65 8.63 13.98
C GLY A 94 0.75 10.14 14.22
N ALA A 95 -0.31 10.71 14.81
CA ALA A 95 -0.42 12.07 15.38
C ALA A 95 0.52 13.11 14.75
N GLY A 96 0.18 13.55 13.54
CA GLY A 96 0.91 14.58 12.85
C GLY A 96 0.35 14.85 11.47
N THR A 97 0.97 15.80 10.77
CA THR A 97 0.68 16.09 9.36
C THR A 97 1.43 15.11 8.46
N TYR A 98 0.77 14.67 7.40
CA TYR A 98 1.34 13.86 6.32
C TYR A 98 1.10 14.58 4.99
N GLY A 99 1.93 14.31 3.98
CA GLY A 99 1.85 14.97 2.69
C GLY A 99 2.89 14.44 1.71
N LEU A 100 2.73 14.77 0.43
CA LEU A 100 3.75 14.50 -0.57
C LEU A 100 4.82 15.59 -0.52
N VAL A 101 6.07 15.18 -0.72
CA VAL A 101 7.19 16.10 -0.98
C VAL A 101 7.52 16.03 -2.47
N GLU A 102 7.87 17.16 -3.06
CA GLU A 102 8.43 17.16 -4.41
C GLU A 102 9.85 16.62 -4.35
N VAL A 103 10.15 15.62 -5.19
CA VAL A 103 11.51 15.11 -5.35
C VAL A 103 12.18 15.95 -6.43
N PRO A 104 13.26 16.69 -6.13
CA PRO A 104 13.97 17.47 -7.13
C PRO A 104 14.61 16.55 -8.18
N GLU A 105 14.73 17.03 -9.41
CA GLU A 105 15.45 16.31 -10.47
C GLU A 105 16.91 16.07 -10.07
N PRO A 106 17.51 14.92 -10.46
CA PRO A 106 18.92 14.68 -10.22
C PRO A 106 19.76 15.80 -10.84
N ARG A 107 20.69 16.34 -10.07
CA ARG A 107 21.65 17.33 -10.57
C ARG A 107 22.43 16.70 -11.73
N LYS A 108 22.34 17.28 -12.93
CA LYS A 108 23.25 16.92 -14.02
C LYS A 108 24.64 17.39 -13.61
N ASP A 109 25.56 16.46 -13.44
CA ASP A 109 26.97 16.83 -13.25
C ASP A 109 27.42 17.59 -14.51
N PRO A 110 28.11 18.73 -14.35
CA PRO A 110 28.66 19.42 -15.50
C PRO A 110 29.68 18.50 -16.18
N GLU A 111 29.44 18.19 -17.45
CA GLU A 111 30.40 17.46 -18.28
C GLU A 111 31.77 18.14 -18.17
N GLU A 112 32.76 17.41 -17.66
CA GLU A 112 34.17 17.82 -17.70
C GLU A 112 34.55 17.96 -19.19
N ASN A 113 34.65 19.21 -19.66
CA ASN A 113 35.17 19.51 -20.98
C ASN A 113 36.65 19.09 -21.04
N VAL A 114 36.92 18.12 -21.92
CA VAL A 114 38.24 17.64 -22.34
C VAL A 114 39.09 18.77 -22.93
#